data_AF-A0A8S3JXY0-F1
#
_entry.id   AF-A0A8S3JXY0-F1
#
_cell.length_a   1.000
_cell.length_b   1.000
_cell.length_c   1.000
_cell.angle_alpha   90.00
_cell.angle_beta   90.00
_cell.angle_gamma   90.00
#
_symmetry.space_group_name_H-M   'P 1'
#
loop_
_entity.id
_entity.type
_entity.pdbx_description
1 polymer ?
#
loop_
_entity_poly.entity_id
_entity_poly.type
_entity_poly.pdbx_seq_one_letter_code
_entity_poly.pdbx_strand_id
1 'polypeptide(L)' 'MTFFDREENSTGALCTRLATEASAVQGASGVRFGLIFPYLFAIVAGILLGFAYSWQLTLLKLKLLLSFMFRSLKQCSQ' A
#
# COMPACT_ATOMS: atom_id res chain seq x y z
N MET A 1 -42.08 14.36 26.42
CA MET A 1 -41.61 12.97 26.23
C MET A 1 -42.28 12.27 25.02
N THR A 2 -42.86 13.00 24.06
CA THR A 2 -43.64 12.42 22.94
C THR A 2 -42.83 12.31 21.63
N PHE A 3 -41.51 12.44 21.68
CA PHE A 3 -40.65 12.28 20.49
C PHE A 3 -40.37 10.79 20.19
N PHE A 4 -40.13 9.98 21.24
CA PHE A 4 -39.84 8.54 21.14
C PHE A 4 -41.11 7.66 21.04
N ASP A 5 -42.30 8.27 21.11
CA ASP A 5 -43.60 7.59 21.16
C ASP A 5 -44.30 7.51 19.78
N ARG A 6 -43.70 8.14 18.76
CA ARG A 6 -44.10 7.94 17.35
C ARG A 6 -43.42 6.67 16.84
N GLU A 7 -44.16 5.76 16.20
CA GLU A 7 -43.61 4.53 15.59
C GLU A 7 -42.40 4.82 14.68
N GLU A 8 -42.39 5.97 14.02
CA GLU A 8 -41.32 6.46 13.15
C GLU A 8 -39.99 6.79 13.89
N ASN A 9 -40.05 7.12 15.17
CA ASN A 9 -38.92 7.53 16.01
C ASN A 9 -38.63 6.53 17.15
N SER A 10 -39.19 5.32 17.06
CA SER A 10 -38.83 4.24 17.97
C SER A 10 -37.33 3.97 17.88
N THR A 11 -36.67 3.78 19.03
CA THR A 11 -35.22 3.63 19.17
C THR A 11 -34.62 2.56 18.23
N GLY A 12 -35.41 1.54 17.88
CA GLY A 12 -35.02 0.53 16.89
C GLY A 12 -34.95 1.07 15.46
N ALA A 13 -35.93 1.87 15.02
CA ALA A 13 -35.96 2.45 13.67
C ALA A 13 -34.84 3.48 13.46
N LEU A 14 -34.55 4.29 14.48
CA LEU A 14 -33.40 5.20 14.47
C LEU A 14 -32.07 4.43 14.44
N CYS A 15 -31.91 3.39 15.25
CA CYS A 15 -30.71 2.54 15.23
C CYS A 15 -30.49 1.88 13.87
N THR A 16 -31.54 1.34 13.24
CA THR A 16 -31.46 0.76 11.89
C THR A 16 -31.12 1.81 10.83
N ARG A 17 -31.70 3.01 10.90
CA ARG A 17 -31.35 4.13 10.00
C ARG A 17 -29.88 4.52 10.19
N LEU A 18 -29.43 4.75 11.42
CA LEU A 18 -28.03 5.08 11.71
C LEU A 18 -27.08 3.98 11.27
N ALA A 19 -27.41 2.71 11.49
CA ALA A 19 -26.60 1.58 11.04
C ALA A 19 -26.52 1.50 9.50
N THR A 20 -27.62 1.82 8.82
CA THR A 20 -27.69 1.86 7.35
C THR A 20 -26.85 3.01 6.79
N GLU A 21 -26.99 4.21 7.35
CA GLU A 21 -26.19 5.39 6.96
C GLU A 21 -24.69 5.18 7.28
N ALA A 22 -24.37 4.59 8.43
CA ALA A 22 -23.00 4.24 8.79
C ALA A 22 -22.40 3.20 7.84
N SER A 23 -23.18 2.18 7.47
CA SER A 23 -22.76 1.17 6.48
C SER A 23 -22.60 1.77 5.09
N ALA A 24 -23.44 2.72 4.69
CA ALA A 24 -23.32 3.43 3.42
C ALA A 24 -22.07 4.31 3.35
N VAL A 25 -21.76 5.04 4.44
CA VAL A 25 -20.50 5.81 4.56
C VAL A 25 -19.30 4.88 4.60
N GLN A 26 -19.37 3.76 5.32
CA GLN A 26 -18.26 2.81 5.41
C GLN A 26 -18.03 2.06 4.10
N GLY A 27 -19.09 1.73 3.35
CA GLY A 27 -18.97 1.17 2.00
C GLY A 27 -18.44 2.18 0.99
N ALA A 28 -18.93 3.42 1.02
CA ALA A 28 -18.50 4.46 0.07
C ALA A 28 -17.08 4.96 0.37
N SER A 29 -16.73 5.16 1.63
CA SER A 29 -15.41 5.66 2.05
C SER A 29 -14.39 4.52 2.16
N GLY A 30 -14.75 3.40 2.79
CA GLY A 30 -13.86 2.27 3.04
C GLY A 30 -13.36 1.59 1.77
N VAL A 31 -14.20 1.46 0.74
CA VAL A 31 -13.76 0.92 -0.56
C VAL A 31 -12.78 1.87 -1.26
N ARG A 32 -13.03 3.19 -1.20
CA ARG A 32 -12.14 4.19 -1.79
C ARG A 32 -10.78 4.20 -1.09
N PHE A 33 -10.76 4.16 0.24
CA PHE A 33 -9.52 4.02 1.00
C PHE A 33 -8.83 2.69 0.72
N GLY A 34 -9.57 1.58 0.62
CA GLY A 34 -9.02 0.26 0.30
C GLY A 34 -8.35 0.17 -1.07
N LEU A 35 -8.77 1.00 -2.04
CA LEU A 35 -8.13 1.10 -3.35
C LEU A 35 -6.95 2.07 -3.35
N ILE A 36 -7.06 3.23 -2.70
CA ILE A 36 -6.01 4.27 -2.72
C ILE A 36 -4.79 3.86 -1.87
N PHE A 37 -5.02 3.19 -0.74
CA PHE A 37 -3.97 2.87 0.23
C PHE A 37 -2.88 1.93 -0.34
N PRO A 38 -3.20 0.85 -1.08
CA PRO A 38 -2.21 0.02 -1.76
C PRO A 38 -1.34 0.79 -2.75
N TYR A 39 -1.90 1.72 -3.53
CA TYR A 39 -1.13 2.51 -4.49
C TYR A 39 -0.14 3.45 -3.80
N LEU A 40 -0.55 4.10 -2.71
CA LEU A 40 0.36 4.92 -1.89
C LEU A 40 1.49 4.07 -1.32
N PHE A 41 1.16 2.90 -0.79
CA PHE A 41 2.15 1.99 -0.22
C PHE A 41 3.13 1.48 -1.28
N ALA A 42 2.65 1.18 -2.49
CA ALA A 42 3.48 0.74 -3.60
C ALA A 42 4.47 1.83 -4.05
N ILE A 43 4.03 3.10 -4.12
CA ILE A 43 4.91 4.24 -4.44
C ILE A 43 5.99 4.39 -3.36
N VAL A 44 5.61 4.36 -2.09
CA VAL A 44 6.55 4.48 -0.96
C VAL A 44 7.55 3.32 -0.95
N ALA A 45 7.08 2.08 -1.12
CA ALA A 45 7.94 0.90 -1.20
C ALA A 45 8.89 0.98 -2.40
N GLY A 46 8.42 1.44 -3.57
CA GLY A 46 9.25 1.64 -4.75
C GLY A 46 10.36 2.67 -4.54
N ILE A 47 10.05 3.78 -3.88
CA ILE A 47 11.05 4.81 -3.51
C ILE A 47 12.09 4.22 -2.54
N LEU A 48 11.64 3.56 -1.47
CA LEU A 48 12.54 2.95 -0.47
C LEU A 48 13.44 1.89 -1.08
N LEU A 49 12.88 1.01 -1.92
CA LEU A 49 13.66 0.02 -2.65
C LEU A 49 14.65 0.70 -3.60
N GLY A 50 14.23 1.71 -4.37
CA GLY A 50 15.12 2.47 -5.25
C GLY A 50 16.32 3.08 -4.51
N PHE A 51 16.08 3.70 -3.36
CA PHE A 51 17.14 4.23 -2.50
C PHE A 51 18.03 3.12 -1.92
N ALA A 52 17.46 2.03 -1.42
CA ALA A 52 18.22 0.88 -0.90
C ALA A 52 19.06 0.20 -2.00
N TYR A 53 18.56 0.14 -3.22
CA TYR A 53 19.28 -0.46 -4.33
C TYR A 53 20.35 0.46 -4.90
N SER A 54 20.24 1.78 -4.81
CA SER A 54 21.26 2.68 -5.34
C SER A 54 22.67 2.42 -4.77
N TRP A 55 22.77 2.09 -3.47
CA TRP A 55 24.05 1.74 -2.85
C TRP A 55 24.45 0.27 -3.06
N GLN A 56 23.49 -0.67 -3.00
CA GLN A 56 23.78 -2.10 -3.16
C GLN A 56 24.06 -2.50 -4.62
N LEU A 57 23.33 -1.94 -5.60
CA LEU A 57 23.53 -2.21 -7.02
C LEU A 57 24.87 -1.67 -7.51
N THR A 58 25.34 -0.53 -7.00
CA THR A 58 26.62 0.06 -7.40
C THR A 58 27.79 -0.83 -6.97
N LEU A 59 27.77 -1.32 -5.72
CA LEU A 59 28.78 -2.27 -5.22
C LEU A 59 28.73 -3.62 -5.94
N LEU A 60 27.52 -4.15 -6.21
CA LEU A 60 27.35 -5.41 -6.93
C LEU A 60 27.86 -5.32 -8.38
N LYS A 61 27.54 -4.24 -9.09
CA LYS A 61 27.99 -4.00 -10.48
C LYS A 61 29.52 -3.86 -10.55
N LEU A 62 30.13 -3.14 -9.62
CA LEU A 62 31.60 -3.01 -9.56
C LEU A 62 32.26 -4.38 -9.32
N LYS A 63 31.72 -5.18 -8.39
CA LYS A 63 32.20 -6.54 -8.12
C LYS A 63 32.06 -7.46 -9.33
N LEU A 64 30.93 -7.38 -10.04
CA LEU A 64 30.66 -8.19 -11.23
C LEU A 64 31.63 -7.83 -12.37
N LEU A 65 31.81 -6.54 -12.66
CA LEU A 65 32.74 -6.08 -13.70
C LEU A 65 34.18 -6.46 -13.37
N LEU A 66 34.61 -6.30 -12.11
CA LEU A 66 35.96 -6.69 -11.68
C LEU A 66 36.18 -8.21 -11.80
N SER A 67 35.20 -9.01 -11.40
CA SER A 67 35.23 -10.48 -11.54
C SER A 67 35.27 -10.93 -13.00
N PHE A 68 34.49 -10.29 -13.87
CA PHE A 68 34.47 -10.58 -15.31
C PHE A 68 35.80 -10.24 -15.98
N MET A 69 36.34 -9.05 -15.72
CA MET A 69 37.64 -8.62 -16.27
C MET A 69 38.78 -9.56 -15.83
N PHE A 70 38.77 -10.00 -14.57
CA PHE A 70 39.79 -10.93 -14.06
C PHE A 70 39.74 -12.30 -14.75
N ARG A 71 38.52 -12.78 -15.08
CA ARG A 71 38.34 -14.01 -15.87
C ARG A 71 38.86 -13.83 -17.31
N SER A 72 38.61 -12.69 -17.94
CA SER A 72 39.12 -12.40 -19.30
C SER A 72 40.65 -12.31 -19.37
N LEU A 73 41.32 -11.77 -18.35
CA LEU A 73 42.80 -11.75 -18.29
C LEU A 73 43.40 -13.15 -18.15
N LYS A 74 42.73 -14.04 -17.40
CA LYS A 74 43.12 -15.47 -17.33
C LYS A 74 42.93 -16.19 -18.66
N GLN A 75 41.93 -15.82 -19.45
CA GLN A 75 41.70 -16.37 -20.79
C GLN A 75 42.77 -15.94 -21.81
N CYS A 76 43.38 -14.75 -21.62
CA CYS A 76 44.42 -14.24 -22.52
C CYS A 76 45.83 -14.77 -22.17
N SER A 77 45.97 -15.53 -21.08
CA SER A 77 47.23 -16.12 -20.61
C SER A 77 47.30 -17.65 -20.79
N GLN A 78 46.27 -18.25 -21.41
CA GLN A 78 46.21 -19.64 -21.84
C GLN A 78 45.94 -19.66 -23.34
#